data_AF-A0A7L2EQI1-F1
#
_entry.id   AF-A0A7L2EQI1-F1
#
_cell.length_a   1.000
_cell.length_b   1.000
_cell.length_c   1.000
_cell.angle_alpha   90.00
_cell.angle_beta   90.00
_cell.angle_gamma   90.00
#
_symmetry.space_group_name_H-M   'P 1'
#
loop_
_entity.id
_entity.type
_entity.pdbx_description
1 polymer ?
#
loop_
_entity_poly.entity_id
_entity_poly.type
_entity_poly.pdbx_seq_one_letter_code
_entity_poly.pdbx_strand_id
1 'polypeptide(L)'
;RGLRGGVGRALLLRVTPAFPPRRPPRPSAHVLDLLPEGRVGPHVDSVKFCGCTIAGVSLLSPSVLRLRSLRDRRDWLELLLEPGSLYILR
;
A
#
# COMPACT_ATOMS: atom_id res chain seq x y z
N ARG A 1 -9.36 1.01 18.29
CA ARG A 1 -8.02 1.47 18.75
C ARG A 1 -7.18 1.78 17.50
N GLY A 2 -7.33 2.98 16.95
CA GLY A 2 -6.67 3.34 15.68
C GLY A 2 -5.17 3.57 15.83
N LEU A 3 -4.47 3.72 14.71
CA LEU A 3 -3.03 4.04 14.55
C LEU A 3 -2.54 5.33 15.28
N ARG A 4 -3.37 5.93 16.14
CA ARG A 4 -3.06 7.09 16.98
C ARG A 4 -2.28 6.73 18.27
N GLY A 5 -2.08 5.44 18.57
CA GLY A 5 -1.20 4.99 19.66
C GLY A 5 0.29 5.01 19.28
N GLY A 6 1.19 5.01 20.27
CA GLY A 6 2.64 5.18 20.06
C GLY A 6 3.28 4.20 19.06
N VAL A 7 2.85 2.93 19.06
CA VAL A 7 3.40 1.89 18.15
C VAL A 7 3.01 2.13 16.69
N GLY A 8 1.75 2.50 16.42
CA GLY A 8 1.27 2.80 15.07
C GLY A 8 2.01 3.99 14.46
N ARG A 9 2.25 5.04 15.26
CA ARG A 9 3.07 6.19 14.85
C ARG A 9 4.50 5.79 14.54
N ALA A 10 5.11 4.92 15.35
CA ALA A 10 6.48 4.46 15.12
C ALA A 10 6.61 3.69 13.79
N LEU A 11 5.63 2.85 13.45
CA LEU A 11 5.59 2.16 12.16
C LEU A 11 5.50 3.16 11.00
N LEU A 12 4.60 4.15 11.08
CA LEU A 12 4.47 5.17 10.03
C LEU A 12 5.79 5.93 9.81
N LEU A 13 6.50 6.27 10.89
CA LEU A 13 7.82 6.91 10.80
C LEU A 13 8.86 6.04 10.08
N ARG A 14 8.81 4.71 10.25
CA ARG A 14 9.69 3.77 9.54
C ARG A 14 9.35 3.65 8.06
N VAL A 15 8.10 3.86 7.68
CA VAL A 15 7.65 3.82 6.29
C VAL A 15 7.88 5.16 5.58
N THR A 16 7.92 6.30 6.30
CA THR A 16 8.14 7.65 5.72
C THR A 16 9.32 7.76 4.73
N PRO A 17 10.49 7.12 4.94
CA PRO A 17 11.59 7.14 3.96
C PRO A 17 11.23 6.55 2.58
N ALA A 18 10.13 5.79 2.49
CA ALA A 18 9.57 5.34 1.22
C ALA A 18 8.95 6.48 0.40
N PHE A 19 8.80 7.69 0.92
CA PHE A 19 8.24 8.82 0.20
C PHE A 19 9.33 9.84 -0.17
N PRO A 20 9.27 10.46 -1.37
CA PRO A 20 10.19 11.53 -1.72
C PRO A 20 10.09 12.70 -0.73
N PRO A 21 11.20 13.36 -0.33
CA PRO A 21 11.15 14.47 0.63
C PRO A 21 10.23 15.62 0.22
N ARG A 22 10.12 15.88 -1.09
CA ARG A 22 9.23 16.91 -1.67
C ARG A 22 7.76 16.50 -1.73
N ARG A 23 7.44 15.22 -1.52
CA ARG A 23 6.09 14.64 -1.57
C ARG A 23 5.92 13.66 -0.41
N PRO A 24 5.88 14.15 0.84
CA PRO A 24 5.75 13.31 2.03
C PRO A 24 4.41 12.54 2.02
N PRO A 25 4.29 11.48 2.85
CA PRO A 25 3.03 10.77 2.99
C PRO A 25 1.92 11.70 3.51
N ARG A 26 0.67 11.34 3.22
CA ARG A 26 -0.51 12.04 3.77
C ARG A 26 -0.51 11.95 5.31
N PRO A 27 -1.10 12.93 6.02
CA PRO A 27 -1.15 12.93 7.48
C PRO A 27 -1.87 11.72 8.10
N SER A 28 -2.78 11.10 7.35
CA SER A 28 -3.50 9.90 7.72
C SER A 28 -3.18 8.75 6.78
N ALA A 29 -2.93 7.58 7.36
CA ALA A 29 -2.86 6.33 6.63
C ALA A 29 -4.27 5.77 6.39
N HIS A 30 -4.47 5.14 5.24
CA HIS A 30 -5.66 4.34 4.99
C HIS A 30 -5.48 2.96 5.62
N VAL A 31 -6.52 2.44 6.29
CA VAL A 31 -6.54 1.08 6.85
C VAL A 31 -7.66 0.34 6.15
N LEU A 32 -7.33 -0.78 5.53
CA LEU A 32 -8.26 -1.65 4.85
C LEU A 32 -8.28 -3.00 5.57
N ASP A 33 -9.48 -3.45 5.91
CA ASP A 33 -9.73 -4.77 6.47
C ASP A 33 -10.45 -5.60 5.41
N LEU A 34 -9.94 -6.79 5.12
CA LEU A 34 -10.48 -7.69 4.11
C LEU A 34 -10.90 -9.00 4.78
N LEU A 35 -12.14 -9.42 4.51
CA LEU A 35 -12.60 -10.77 4.82
C LEU A 35 -11.77 -11.81 4.04
N PRO A 36 -11.76 -13.09 4.44
CA PRO A 36 -11.01 -14.13 3.74
C PRO A 36 -11.32 -14.23 2.24
N GLU A 37 -12.58 -14.00 1.84
CA GLU A 37 -13.03 -13.97 0.44
C GLU A 37 -13.03 -12.55 -0.15
N GLY A 38 -12.67 -11.55 0.66
CA GLY A 38 -12.58 -10.16 0.30
C GLY A 38 -11.46 -9.91 -0.71
N ARG A 39 -11.72 -9.06 -1.70
CA ARG A 39 -10.74 -8.69 -2.72
C ARG A 39 -10.88 -7.24 -3.12
N VAL A 40 -9.75 -6.64 -3.50
CA VAL A 40 -9.72 -5.33 -4.14
C VAL A 40 -9.70 -5.53 -5.65
N GLY A 41 -10.66 -4.92 -6.36
CA GLY A 41 -10.73 -5.03 -7.83
C GLY A 41 -9.57 -4.31 -8.54
N PRO A 42 -9.28 -4.63 -9.81
CA PRO A 42 -8.26 -3.93 -10.58
C PRO A 42 -8.58 -2.44 -10.70
N HIS A 43 -7.67 -1.57 -10.27
CA HIS A 43 -7.83 -0.12 -10.34
C HIS A 43 -6.46 0.57 -10.35
N VAL A 44 -6.49 1.87 -10.64
CA VAL A 44 -5.38 2.79 -10.42
C VAL A 44 -5.84 3.84 -9.42
N ASP A 45 -5.04 4.07 -8.40
CA ASP A 45 -5.26 5.13 -7.42
C ASP A 45 -5.43 6.50 -8.09
N SER A 46 -6.26 7.36 -7.49
CA SER A 46 -6.57 8.65 -8.09
C SER A 46 -5.34 9.56 -8.14
N VAL A 47 -4.93 9.97 -9.34
CA VAL A 47 -3.82 10.92 -9.57
C VAL A 47 -4.06 12.30 -8.92
N LYS A 48 -5.31 12.63 -8.59
CA LYS A 48 -5.66 13.89 -7.92
C LYS A 48 -5.39 13.82 -6.41
N PHE A 49 -5.45 12.64 -5.81
CA PHE A 49 -5.45 12.47 -4.35
C PHE A 49 -4.26 11.65 -3.83
N CYS A 50 -3.76 10.72 -4.65
CA CYS A 50 -2.57 9.91 -4.40
C CYS A 50 -1.38 10.56 -5.11
N GLY A 51 -0.25 10.67 -4.40
CA GLY A 51 0.99 11.21 -4.94
C GLY A 51 1.66 10.24 -5.93
N CYS A 52 2.97 10.38 -6.13
CA CYS A 52 3.75 9.47 -6.96
C CYS A 52 4.27 8.24 -6.19
N THR A 53 3.72 7.96 -5.01
CA THR A 53 4.18 6.83 -4.20
C THR A 53 3.05 6.28 -3.36
N ILE A 54 2.92 4.95 -3.39
CA ILE A 54 2.05 4.18 -2.51
C ILE A 54 2.94 3.22 -1.73
N ALA A 55 2.80 3.22 -0.41
CA ALA A 55 3.49 2.28 0.47
C ALA A 55 2.45 1.55 1.32
N GLY A 56 2.38 0.24 1.21
CA GLY A 56 1.41 -0.59 1.94
C GLY A 56 2.11 -1.62 2.82
N VAL A 57 1.65 -1.74 4.06
CA VAL A 57 2.08 -2.77 5.01
C VAL A 57 1.02 -3.85 5.07
N SER A 58 1.41 -5.09 4.78
CA SER A 58 0.50 -6.24 4.86
C SER A 58 0.51 -6.83 6.25
N LEU A 59 -0.65 -7.25 6.76
CA LEU A 59 -0.83 -7.77 8.11
C LEU A 59 -1.71 -9.02 8.08
N LEU A 60 -1.68 -9.79 9.17
CA LEU A 60 -2.54 -10.94 9.45
C LEU A 60 -2.35 -12.15 8.52
N SER A 61 -2.73 -12.06 7.24
CA SER A 61 -2.72 -13.16 6.27
C SER A 61 -1.98 -12.78 4.97
N PRO A 62 -1.36 -13.75 4.27
CA PRO A 62 -0.71 -13.49 3.00
C PRO A 62 -1.72 -13.14 1.91
N SER A 63 -1.31 -12.32 0.95
CA SER A 63 -2.12 -11.98 -0.23
C SER A 63 -1.24 -11.78 -1.47
N VAL A 64 -1.85 -11.71 -2.66
CA VAL A 64 -1.13 -11.44 -3.91
C VAL A 64 -1.59 -10.10 -4.47
N LEU A 65 -0.64 -9.17 -4.66
CA LEU A 65 -0.87 -7.95 -5.42
C LEU A 65 -0.48 -8.19 -6.87
N ARG A 66 -1.47 -8.18 -7.75
CA ARG A 66 -1.27 -8.30 -9.20
C ARG A 66 -1.26 -6.91 -9.84
N LEU A 67 -0.16 -6.55 -10.48
CA LEU A 67 -0.04 -5.33 -11.28
C LEU A 67 -0.10 -5.69 -12.76
N ARG A 68 -0.81 -4.88 -13.54
CA ARG A 68 -0.95 -5.06 -14.98
C ARG A 68 -0.80 -3.72 -15.68
N SER A 69 -0.02 -3.69 -16.76
CA SER A 69 0.14 -2.49 -17.56
C SER A 69 -1.17 -2.10 -18.25
N LEU A 70 -1.46 -0.80 -18.25
CA LEU A 70 -2.59 -0.22 -18.98
C LEU A 70 -2.32 -0.13 -20.49
N ARG A 71 -1.05 -0.21 -20.90
CA ARG A 71 -0.63 -0.11 -22.31
C ARG A 71 -0.57 -1.47 -22.98
N ASP A 72 0.07 -2.44 -22.32
CA ASP A 72 0.14 -3.82 -22.78
C ASP A 72 -0.42 -4.76 -21.72
N ARG A 73 -1.56 -5.39 -22.03
CA ARG A 73 -2.24 -6.30 -21.13
C ARG A 73 -1.47 -7.62 -20.91
N ARG A 74 -0.44 -7.93 -21.69
CA ARG A 74 0.43 -9.08 -21.50
C ARG A 74 1.54 -8.80 -20.50
N ASP A 75 1.83 -7.53 -20.24
CA ASP A 75 2.79 -7.09 -19.23
C ASP A 75 2.10 -7.02 -17.86
N TRP A 76 2.47 -7.95 -16.99
CA TRP A 76 1.95 -8.07 -15.64
C TRP A 76 2.99 -8.70 -14.71
N LEU A 77 2.82 -8.44 -13.42
CA LEU A 77 3.60 -9.09 -12.36
C LEU A 77 2.72 -9.36 -11.15
N GLU A 78 3.17 -10.28 -10.31
CA GLU A 78 2.56 -10.61 -9.04
C GLU A 78 3.59 -10.45 -7.92
N LEU A 79 3.15 -9.85 -6.81
CA LEU A 79 3.92 -9.73 -5.58
C LEU A 79 3.21 -10.55 -4.52
N LEU A 80 3.92 -11.54 -3.95
CA LEU A 80 3.47 -12.18 -2.72
C LEU A 80 3.68 -11.21 -1.56
N LEU A 81 2.60 -10.88 -0.88
CA LEU A 81 2.59 -9.98 0.26
C LEU A 81 2.34 -10.79 1.53
N GLU A 82 3.42 -11.25 2.17
CA GLU A 82 3.34 -11.95 3.45
C GLU A 82 2.99 -10.98 4.60
N PRO A 83 2.41 -11.46 5.72
CA PRO A 83 2.21 -10.64 6.91
C PRO A 83 3.53 -10.01 7.39
N GLY A 84 3.54 -8.70 7.61
CA GLY A 84 4.71 -7.93 7.99
C GLY A 84 5.53 -7.38 6.81
N SER A 85 5.18 -7.73 5.56
CA SER A 85 5.83 -7.16 4.38
C SER A 85 5.44 -5.70 4.14
N LEU A 86 6.35 -4.97 3.48
CA LEU A 86 6.15 -3.61 2.97
C LEU A 86 6.32 -3.64 1.46
N TYR A 87 5.29 -3.25 0.70
CA TYR A 87 5.42 -3.00 -0.73
C TYR A 87 5.42 -1.49 -1.01
N ILE A 88 6.16 -1.10 -2.05
CA ILE A 88 6.29 0.29 -2.48
C ILE A 88 6.06 0.34 -4.00
N LEU A 89 5.08 1.12 -4.43
CA LEU A 89 4.82 1.44 -5.83
C LEU A 89 5.24 2.90 -6.08
N ARG A 90 6.05 3.13 -7.10
CA ARG A 90 6.64 4.42 -7.45
C ARG A 90 6.69 4.61 -8.96
#